data_AF-A0A0M3QHQ6-F1
#
_entry.id   AF-A0A0M3QHQ6-F1
#
_cell.length_a   1.000
_cell.length_b   1.000
_cell.length_c   1.000
_cell.angle_alpha   90.00
_cell.angle_beta   90.00
_cell.angle_gamma   90.00
#
_symmetry.space_group_name_H-M   'P 1'
#
loop_
_entity.id
_entity.type
_entity.pdbx_description
1 polymer ?
#
loop_
_entity_poly.entity_id
_entity_poly.type
_entity_poly.pdbx_seq_one_letter_code
_entity_poly.pdbx_strand_id
1 'polypeptide(L)'
;MARTPLDLDDLVEHWTLLKDEQALVSGKRGATRLGFAVLLKFYTQYGRFPRNRAELPGEAVEFVARQVQVPASELESYDWTGRTVEYHRAQIREHLGFRECSVADAEKLTEYLAEHVAHKERRPEQVRVELLARCRTESIEPPTTGRCDRIVAAALRTAEESLTVLISSRLTAESVERIVALVAGGTDDQDDDGTAGGGAEDAPPVLAKVKEAPGNVSLETMLTEIDKLLAVRAIGLPRDLFIDVAPKIVSG
;
A
#
# COMPACT_ATOMS: atom_id res chain seq x y z
N MET A 1 -12.46 -16.58 0.21
CA MET A 1 -11.62 -17.58 0.91
C MET A 1 -12.57 -18.59 1.53
N ALA A 2 -12.53 -19.84 1.07
CA ALA A 2 -13.26 -20.94 1.71
C ALA A 2 -12.68 -21.15 3.11
N ARG A 3 -13.53 -21.23 4.14
CA ARG A 3 -13.09 -21.36 5.54
C ARG A 3 -12.69 -22.81 5.79
N THR A 4 -11.45 -23.05 6.18
CA THR A 4 -11.06 -24.31 6.80
C THR A 4 -11.78 -24.41 8.15
N PRO A 5 -12.45 -25.53 8.47
CA PRO A 5 -13.01 -25.72 9.80
C PRO A 5 -11.89 -25.64 10.85
N LEU A 6 -12.15 -24.93 11.95
CA LEU A 6 -11.22 -24.84 13.07
C LEU A 6 -11.18 -26.19 13.79
N ASP A 7 -9.98 -26.69 14.06
CA ASP A 7 -9.83 -27.87 14.91
C ASP A 7 -9.89 -27.49 16.40
N LEU A 8 -9.81 -28.49 17.28
CA LEU A 8 -9.90 -28.27 18.72
C LEU A 8 -8.69 -27.50 19.25
N ASP A 9 -7.51 -27.72 18.69
CA ASP A 9 -6.28 -27.08 19.16
C ASP A 9 -6.31 -25.57 18.83
N ASP A 10 -6.76 -25.21 17.62
CA ASP A 10 -7.01 -23.83 17.20
C ASP A 10 -8.00 -23.12 18.14
N LEU A 11 -9.07 -23.81 18.54
CA LEU A 11 -10.08 -23.28 19.45
C LEU A 11 -9.52 -23.07 20.86
N VAL A 12 -8.76 -24.04 21.37
CA VAL A 12 -8.16 -23.95 22.70
C VAL A 12 -7.14 -22.82 22.75
N GLU A 13 -6.29 -22.68 21.72
CA GLU A 13 -5.25 -21.65 21.67
C GLU A 13 -5.84 -20.24 21.52
N HIS A 14 -6.76 -20.04 20.57
CA HIS A 14 -7.19 -18.69 20.18
C HIS A 14 -8.54 -18.25 20.76
N TRP A 15 -9.39 -19.19 21.17
CA TRP A 15 -10.78 -18.92 21.56
C TRP A 15 -11.11 -19.24 23.02
N THR A 16 -10.12 -19.63 23.83
CA THR A 16 -10.27 -19.77 25.28
C THR A 16 -10.24 -18.41 25.97
N LEU A 17 -11.19 -18.16 26.87
CA LEU A 17 -11.26 -16.97 27.70
C LEU A 17 -10.37 -17.10 28.94
N LEU A 18 -9.39 -16.21 29.06
CA LEU A 18 -8.51 -16.09 30.22
C LEU A 18 -9.26 -15.47 31.42
N LYS A 19 -8.68 -15.57 32.61
CA LYS A 19 -9.34 -15.16 33.86
C LYS A 19 -9.68 -13.67 33.91
N ASP A 20 -8.79 -12.83 33.42
CA ASP A 20 -8.96 -11.39 33.27
C ASP A 20 -10.00 -11.05 32.19
N GLU A 21 -9.98 -11.76 31.06
CA GLU A 21 -11.00 -11.64 30.00
C GLU A 21 -12.41 -12.01 30.53
N GLN A 22 -12.52 -13.05 31.36
CA GLN A 22 -13.79 -13.44 32.00
C GLN A 22 -14.37 -12.34 32.89
N ALA A 23 -13.53 -11.55 33.57
CA ALA A 23 -13.99 -10.43 34.38
C ALA A 23 -14.71 -9.37 33.52
N LEU A 24 -14.21 -9.09 32.32
CA LEU A 24 -14.82 -8.14 31.37
C LEU A 24 -16.18 -8.60 30.83
N VAL A 25 -16.37 -9.92 30.77
CA VAL A 25 -17.60 -10.58 30.29
C VAL A 25 -18.67 -10.64 31.40
N SER A 26 -18.26 -10.74 32.66
CA SER A 26 -19.12 -11.02 33.82
C SER A 26 -20.31 -10.04 33.98
N GLY A 27 -20.11 -8.75 33.71
CA GLY A 27 -21.14 -7.71 33.82
C GLY A 27 -22.21 -7.72 32.72
N LYS A 28 -22.04 -8.56 31.68
CA LYS A 28 -22.91 -8.61 30.50
C LYS A 28 -23.90 -9.77 30.56
N ARG A 29 -24.98 -9.71 29.78
CA ARG A 29 -26.07 -10.72 29.82
C ARG A 29 -26.48 -11.19 28.42
N GLY A 30 -26.86 -12.46 28.32
CA GLY A 30 -27.36 -13.08 27.09
C GLY A 30 -26.50 -12.78 25.86
N ALA A 31 -27.15 -12.35 24.78
CA ALA A 31 -26.52 -11.94 23.52
C ALA A 31 -25.35 -10.96 23.67
N THR A 32 -25.43 -9.99 24.60
CA THR A 32 -24.35 -9.01 24.82
C THR A 32 -23.12 -9.63 25.46
N ARG A 33 -23.30 -10.67 26.28
CA ARG A 33 -22.21 -11.43 26.90
C ARG A 33 -21.45 -12.23 25.83
N LEU A 34 -22.19 -12.97 25.01
CA LEU A 34 -21.60 -13.78 23.94
C LEU A 34 -20.98 -12.90 22.86
N GLY A 35 -21.67 -11.85 22.43
CA GLY A 35 -21.17 -10.89 21.44
C GLY A 35 -19.86 -10.23 21.88
N PHE A 36 -19.77 -9.76 23.14
CA PHE A 36 -18.53 -9.20 23.66
C PHE A 36 -17.38 -10.22 23.69
N ALA A 37 -17.62 -11.43 24.21
CA ALA A 37 -16.59 -12.46 24.32
C ALA A 37 -16.03 -12.86 22.94
N VAL A 38 -16.91 -13.01 21.95
CA VAL A 38 -16.50 -13.33 20.57
C VAL A 38 -15.74 -12.18 19.92
N LEU A 39 -16.14 -10.93 20.15
CA LEU A 39 -15.40 -9.76 19.67
C LEU A 39 -14.00 -9.69 20.28
N LEU A 40 -13.87 -9.96 21.58
CA LEU A 40 -12.60 -9.95 22.29
C LEU A 40 -11.63 -11.00 21.75
N LYS A 41 -12.08 -12.25 21.60
CA LYS A 41 -11.22 -13.32 21.05
C LYS A 41 -10.87 -13.07 19.58
N PHE A 42 -11.84 -12.60 18.78
CA PHE A 42 -11.56 -12.24 17.38
C PHE A 42 -10.51 -11.12 17.28
N TYR A 43 -10.61 -10.09 18.13
CA TYR A 43 -9.61 -9.02 18.13
C TYR A 43 -8.23 -9.54 18.57
N THR A 44 -8.16 -10.39 19.59
CA THR A 44 -6.90 -10.97 20.07
C THR A 44 -6.21 -11.79 18.96
N GLN A 45 -6.98 -12.53 18.16
CA GLN A 45 -6.44 -13.35 17.08
C GLN A 45 -6.06 -12.53 15.84
N TYR A 46 -6.90 -11.57 15.43
CA TYR A 46 -6.77 -10.89 14.12
C TYR A 46 -6.33 -9.43 14.21
N GLY A 47 -6.25 -8.84 15.40
CA GLY A 47 -5.88 -7.45 15.65
C GLY A 47 -6.88 -6.41 15.12
N ARG A 48 -8.11 -6.82 14.81
CA ARG A 48 -9.19 -5.97 14.31
C ARG A 48 -10.54 -6.54 14.67
N PHE A 49 -11.61 -5.74 14.57
CA PHE A 49 -12.98 -6.26 14.71
C PHE A 49 -13.48 -6.98 13.43
N PRO A 50 -14.43 -7.93 13.56
CA PRO A 50 -15.10 -8.52 12.41
C PRO A 50 -16.01 -7.48 11.74
N ARG A 51 -16.11 -7.50 10.40
CA ARG A 51 -17.00 -6.58 9.67
C ARG A 51 -18.46 -6.98 9.81
N ASN A 52 -18.72 -8.27 9.95
CA ASN A 52 -20.04 -8.84 10.12
C ASN A 52 -19.94 -10.23 10.79
N ARG A 53 -21.10 -10.77 11.17
CA ARG A 53 -21.23 -12.11 11.76
C ARG A 53 -20.67 -13.23 10.88
N ALA A 54 -20.66 -13.07 9.55
CA ALA A 54 -20.20 -14.10 8.62
C ALA A 54 -18.68 -14.32 8.67
N GLU A 55 -17.90 -13.39 9.26
CA GLU A 55 -16.48 -13.61 9.53
C GLU A 55 -16.22 -14.53 10.74
N LEU A 56 -17.22 -14.80 11.58
CA LEU A 56 -17.06 -15.57 12.80
C LEU A 56 -17.32 -17.07 12.56
N PRO A 57 -16.37 -17.97 12.89
CA PRO A 57 -16.57 -19.41 12.66
C PRO A 57 -17.69 -19.92 13.56
N GLY A 58 -18.50 -20.87 13.07
CA GLY A 58 -19.58 -21.44 13.88
C GLY A 58 -19.02 -22.15 15.11
N GLU A 59 -17.96 -22.92 14.90
CA GLU A 59 -17.23 -23.70 15.89
C GLU A 59 -16.65 -22.80 16.99
N ALA A 60 -16.08 -21.65 16.61
CA ALA A 60 -15.58 -20.65 17.55
C ALA A 60 -16.70 -20.04 18.40
N VAL A 61 -17.83 -19.69 17.77
CA VAL A 61 -18.98 -19.14 18.49
C VAL A 61 -19.55 -20.15 19.47
N GLU A 62 -19.71 -21.41 19.07
CA GLU A 62 -20.16 -22.49 19.95
C GLU A 62 -19.19 -22.76 21.11
N PHE A 63 -17.88 -22.73 20.82
CA PHE A 63 -16.85 -22.93 21.82
C PHE A 63 -16.86 -21.81 22.88
N VAL A 64 -16.95 -20.55 22.46
CA VAL A 64 -17.05 -19.40 23.38
C VAL A 64 -18.39 -19.40 24.13
N ALA A 65 -19.50 -19.73 23.46
CA ALA A 65 -20.84 -19.86 24.05
C ALA A 65 -20.86 -20.79 25.26
N ARG A 66 -20.19 -21.96 25.16
CA ARG A 66 -20.06 -22.90 26.28
C ARG A 66 -19.31 -22.30 27.48
N GLN A 67 -18.26 -21.53 27.24
CA GLN A 67 -17.46 -20.90 28.31
C GLN A 67 -18.25 -19.82 29.05
N VAL A 68 -19.07 -19.03 28.34
CA VAL A 68 -19.86 -17.94 28.92
C VAL A 68 -21.26 -18.36 29.40
N GLN A 69 -21.60 -19.64 29.19
CA GLN A 69 -22.88 -20.26 29.55
C GLN A 69 -24.09 -19.55 28.90
N VAL A 70 -23.98 -19.21 27.62
CA VAL A 70 -25.06 -18.61 26.82
C VAL A 70 -25.26 -19.45 25.57
N PRO A 71 -26.49 -19.77 25.15
CA PRO A 71 -26.74 -20.49 23.90
C PRO A 71 -26.13 -19.74 22.69
N ALA A 72 -25.49 -20.47 21.77
CA ALA A 72 -24.87 -19.87 20.59
C ALA A 72 -25.87 -19.10 19.70
N SER A 73 -27.14 -19.54 19.70
CA SER A 73 -28.25 -18.88 18.99
C SER A 73 -28.55 -17.48 19.50
N GLU A 74 -28.24 -17.14 20.76
CA GLU A 74 -28.47 -15.79 21.26
C GLU A 74 -27.63 -14.74 20.52
N LEU A 75 -26.51 -15.13 19.90
CA LEU A 75 -25.69 -14.23 19.09
C LEU A 75 -26.47 -13.64 17.90
N GLU A 76 -27.54 -14.30 17.44
CA GLU A 76 -28.41 -13.78 16.37
C GLU A 76 -29.13 -12.49 16.79
N SER A 77 -29.39 -12.33 18.08
CA SER A 77 -30.01 -11.12 18.65
C SER A 77 -29.00 -10.03 19.04
N TYR A 78 -27.70 -10.27 18.82
CA TYR A 78 -26.67 -9.27 19.08
C TYR A 78 -26.64 -8.22 17.96
N ASP A 79 -26.80 -6.95 18.33
CA ASP A 79 -26.69 -5.84 17.38
C ASP A 79 -25.21 -5.57 17.05
N TRP A 80 -24.85 -5.75 15.78
CA TRP A 80 -23.52 -5.49 15.23
C TRP A 80 -23.30 -4.01 14.89
N THR A 81 -24.31 -3.20 15.13
CA THR A 81 -24.32 -1.75 14.92
C THR A 81 -24.81 -1.03 16.18
N GLY A 82 -24.65 0.29 16.23
CA GLY A 82 -25.18 1.10 17.32
C GLY A 82 -24.30 1.17 18.57
N ARG A 83 -24.87 1.74 19.64
CA ARG A 83 -24.10 2.21 20.81
C ARG A 83 -23.46 1.08 21.62
N THR A 84 -24.14 -0.07 21.74
CA THR A 84 -23.66 -1.18 22.56
C THR A 84 -22.39 -1.81 21.99
N VAL A 85 -22.34 -2.07 20.68
CA VAL A 85 -21.14 -2.61 20.04
C VAL A 85 -20.00 -1.61 20.04
N GLU A 86 -20.25 -0.31 19.87
CA GLU A 86 -19.21 0.72 19.95
C GLU A 86 -18.62 0.81 21.36
N TYR A 87 -19.47 0.72 22.40
CA TYR A 87 -19.01 0.61 23.79
C TYR A 87 -18.16 -0.64 24.02
N HIS A 88 -18.59 -1.80 23.49
CA HIS A 88 -17.81 -3.04 23.56
C HIS A 88 -16.45 -2.92 22.87
N ARG A 89 -16.40 -2.33 21.67
CA ARG A 89 -15.16 -2.09 20.92
C ARG A 89 -14.20 -1.20 21.70
N ALA A 90 -14.70 -0.13 22.30
CA ALA A 90 -13.91 0.76 23.15
C ALA A 90 -13.33 0.02 24.37
N GLN A 91 -14.14 -0.76 25.08
CA GLN A 91 -13.68 -1.56 26.23
C GLN A 91 -12.60 -2.59 25.84
N ILE A 92 -12.76 -3.25 24.70
CA ILE A 92 -11.80 -4.25 24.21
C ILE A 92 -10.47 -3.56 23.85
N ARG A 93 -10.53 -2.42 23.16
CA ARG A 93 -9.33 -1.62 22.85
C ARG A 93 -8.59 -1.18 24.10
N GLU A 94 -9.31 -0.62 25.07
CA GLU A 94 -8.75 -0.18 26.35
C GLU A 94 -8.06 -1.34 27.08
N HIS A 95 -8.71 -2.50 27.15
CA HIS A 95 -8.13 -3.69 27.78
C HIS A 95 -6.88 -4.19 27.09
N LEU A 96 -6.86 -4.22 25.74
CA LEU A 96 -5.73 -4.71 24.96
C LEU A 96 -4.64 -3.64 24.74
N GLY A 97 -4.85 -2.40 25.20
CA GLY A 97 -3.93 -1.29 25.00
C GLY A 97 -3.88 -0.75 23.57
N PHE A 98 -4.93 -1.01 22.77
CA PHE A 98 -5.06 -0.49 21.42
C PHE A 98 -5.85 0.82 21.37
N ARG A 99 -5.64 1.59 20.31
CA ARG A 99 -6.38 2.82 20.02
C ARG A 99 -6.84 2.85 18.58
N GLU A 100 -7.89 3.62 18.30
CA GLU A 100 -8.34 3.82 16.92
C GLU A 100 -7.31 4.62 16.11
N CYS A 101 -7.22 4.32 14.82
CA CYS A 101 -6.38 5.10 13.90
C CYS A 101 -7.00 6.48 13.65
N SER A 102 -6.39 7.51 14.21
CA SER A 102 -6.76 8.91 13.95
C SER A 102 -6.29 9.37 12.57
N VAL A 103 -6.69 10.57 12.14
CA VAL A 103 -6.19 11.16 10.89
C VAL A 103 -4.67 11.39 10.98
N ALA A 104 -4.19 11.92 12.10
CA ALA A 104 -2.76 12.14 12.34
C ALA A 104 -1.95 10.84 12.31
N ASP A 105 -2.53 9.72 12.77
CA ASP A 105 -1.87 8.41 12.64
C ASP A 105 -1.75 7.97 11.19
N ALA A 106 -2.81 8.16 10.40
CA ALA A 106 -2.78 7.82 8.98
C ALA A 106 -1.73 8.65 8.22
N GLU A 107 -1.57 9.93 8.55
CA GLU A 107 -0.53 10.80 8.00
C GLU A 107 0.86 10.29 8.39
N LYS A 108 1.12 10.06 9.68
CA LYS A 108 2.40 9.51 10.16
C LYS A 108 2.75 8.15 9.55
N LEU A 109 1.75 7.27 9.42
CA LEU A 109 1.93 5.97 8.77
C LEU A 109 2.25 6.15 7.28
N THR A 110 1.63 7.11 6.61
CA THR A 110 1.90 7.42 5.20
C THR A 110 3.34 7.89 5.03
N GLU A 111 3.80 8.83 5.84
CA GLU A 111 5.17 9.36 5.82
C GLU A 111 6.20 8.26 6.11
N TYR A 112 5.98 7.47 7.16
CA TYR A 112 6.84 6.34 7.51
C TYR A 112 6.97 5.35 6.34
N LEU A 113 5.84 4.94 5.76
CA LEU A 113 5.82 4.02 4.64
C LEU A 113 6.51 4.61 3.41
N ALA A 114 6.31 5.90 3.13
CA ALA A 114 6.96 6.58 2.02
C ALA A 114 8.50 6.49 2.16
N GLU A 115 9.01 6.89 3.32
CA GLU A 115 10.44 7.02 3.57
C GLU A 115 11.16 5.66 3.71
N HIS A 116 10.56 4.72 4.46
CA HIS A 116 11.24 3.50 4.89
C HIS A 116 10.95 2.29 4.00
N VAL A 117 9.84 2.31 3.24
CA VAL A 117 9.33 1.14 2.52
C VAL A 117 9.19 1.42 1.03
N ALA A 118 8.40 2.44 0.67
CA ALA A 118 7.97 2.71 -0.70
C ALA A 118 9.11 3.19 -1.62
N HIS A 119 10.21 3.71 -1.05
CA HIS A 119 11.44 3.97 -1.79
C HIS A 119 12.11 2.70 -2.34
N LYS A 120 11.83 1.52 -1.75
CA LYS A 120 12.46 0.24 -2.10
C LYS A 120 11.47 -0.77 -2.68
N GLU A 121 10.19 -0.65 -2.33
CA GLU A 121 9.13 -1.57 -2.71
C GLU A 121 7.93 -0.80 -3.29
N ARG A 122 7.56 -1.12 -4.53
CA ARG A 122 6.44 -0.47 -5.25
C ARG A 122 5.16 -1.29 -5.24
N ARG A 123 5.23 -2.57 -4.85
CA ARG A 123 4.07 -3.46 -4.83
C ARG A 123 3.13 -3.08 -3.69
N PRO A 124 1.88 -2.65 -3.98
CA PRO A 124 0.94 -2.19 -2.95
C PRO A 124 0.69 -3.23 -1.86
N GLU A 125 0.62 -4.51 -2.23
CA GLU A 125 0.39 -5.61 -1.28
C GLU A 125 1.52 -5.74 -0.26
N GLN A 126 2.78 -5.52 -0.66
CA GLN A 126 3.92 -5.61 0.26
C GLN A 126 3.96 -4.40 1.21
N VAL A 127 3.70 -3.19 0.68
CA VAL A 127 3.57 -1.97 1.51
C VAL A 127 2.41 -2.11 2.50
N ARG A 128 1.32 -2.76 2.10
CA ARG A 128 0.17 -3.03 2.97
C ARG A 128 0.52 -3.99 4.11
N VAL A 129 1.32 -5.02 3.87
CA VAL A 129 1.80 -5.93 4.94
C VAL A 129 2.56 -5.13 5.99
N GLU A 130 3.46 -4.24 5.55
CA GLU A 130 4.24 -3.40 6.45
C GLU A 130 3.38 -2.38 7.20
N LEU A 131 2.38 -1.78 6.54
CA LEU A 131 1.38 -0.92 7.20
C LEU A 131 0.71 -1.65 8.37
N LEU A 132 0.24 -2.89 8.15
CA LEU A 132 -0.43 -3.67 9.18
C LEU A 132 0.51 -4.09 10.31
N ALA A 133 1.77 -4.41 9.99
CA ALA A 133 2.80 -4.69 10.98
C ALA A 133 3.11 -3.46 11.85
N ARG A 134 3.20 -2.28 11.22
CA ARG A 134 3.45 -1.02 11.91
C ARG A 134 2.29 -0.63 12.82
N CYS A 135 1.04 -0.75 12.34
CA CYS A 135 -0.15 -0.53 13.18
C CYS A 135 -0.11 -1.39 14.45
N ARG A 136 0.24 -2.68 14.35
CA ARG A 136 0.39 -3.55 15.53
C ARG A 136 1.49 -3.08 16.47
N THR A 137 2.62 -2.65 15.93
CA THR A 137 3.78 -2.18 16.72
C THR A 137 3.45 -0.92 17.51
N GLU A 138 2.62 -0.04 16.95
CA GLU A 138 2.19 1.21 17.60
C GLU A 138 0.86 1.07 18.37
N SER A 139 0.36 -0.17 18.54
CA SER A 139 -0.93 -0.48 19.15
C SER A 139 -2.10 0.32 18.55
N ILE A 140 -2.07 0.51 17.23
CA ILE A 140 -3.13 1.15 16.46
C ILE A 140 -4.01 0.05 15.84
N GLU A 141 -5.32 0.15 16.03
CA GLU A 141 -6.26 -0.70 15.29
C GLU A 141 -6.10 -0.43 13.79
N PRO A 142 -5.84 -1.46 12.97
CA PRO A 142 -5.78 -1.32 11.53
C PRO A 142 -7.02 -0.60 10.98
N PRO A 143 -6.84 0.43 10.14
CA PRO A 143 -7.96 1.07 9.48
C PRO A 143 -8.81 0.09 8.66
N THR A 144 -9.99 0.56 8.23
CA THR A 144 -10.77 -0.16 7.23
C THR A 144 -9.93 -0.40 5.98
N THR A 145 -10.19 -1.50 5.25
CA THR A 145 -9.37 -1.85 4.07
C THR A 145 -9.28 -0.72 3.06
N GLY A 146 -10.39 -0.06 2.72
CA GLY A 146 -10.35 1.10 1.82
C GLY A 146 -9.59 2.31 2.38
N ARG A 147 -9.41 2.43 3.70
CA ARG A 147 -8.52 3.43 4.29
C ARG A 147 -7.06 2.98 4.26
N CYS A 148 -6.76 1.70 4.49
CA CYS A 148 -5.42 1.15 4.28
C CYS A 148 -4.97 1.31 2.83
N ASP A 149 -5.82 0.99 1.85
CA ASP A 149 -5.49 1.10 0.43
C ASP A 149 -5.18 2.55 0.05
N ARG A 150 -5.90 3.53 0.62
CA ARG A 150 -5.62 4.96 0.45
C ARG A 150 -4.28 5.38 1.07
N ILE A 151 -3.97 4.92 2.29
CA ILE A 151 -2.68 5.19 2.95
C ILE A 151 -1.52 4.62 2.12
N VAL A 152 -1.65 3.39 1.64
CA VAL A 152 -0.64 2.74 0.79
C VAL A 152 -0.45 3.50 -0.52
N ALA A 153 -1.54 3.87 -1.20
CA ALA A 153 -1.47 4.65 -2.43
C ALA A 153 -0.87 6.04 -2.23
N ALA A 154 -1.16 6.69 -1.09
CA ALA A 154 -0.56 7.96 -0.73
C ALA A 154 0.95 7.80 -0.49
N ALA A 155 1.37 6.80 0.29
CA ALA A 155 2.78 6.56 0.59
C ALA A 155 3.60 6.27 -0.67
N LEU A 156 3.08 5.44 -1.58
CA LEU A 156 3.72 5.14 -2.86
C LEU A 156 3.91 6.39 -3.71
N ARG A 157 2.88 7.25 -3.79
CA ARG A 157 2.94 8.52 -4.52
C ARG A 157 3.92 9.49 -3.90
N THR A 158 3.89 9.69 -2.59
CA THR A 158 4.83 10.56 -1.87
C THR A 158 6.27 10.12 -2.06
N ALA A 159 6.54 8.80 -2.02
CA ALA A 159 7.86 8.25 -2.32
C ALA A 159 8.28 8.47 -3.79
N GLU A 160 7.34 8.40 -4.73
CA GLU A 160 7.60 8.69 -6.15
C GLU A 160 7.94 10.17 -6.39
N GLU A 161 7.14 11.07 -5.83
CA GLU A 161 7.39 12.51 -5.91
C GLU A 161 8.74 12.86 -5.27
N SER A 162 9.04 12.31 -4.09
CA SER A 162 10.30 12.54 -3.39
C SER A 162 11.51 12.02 -4.18
N LEU A 163 11.43 10.82 -4.75
CA LEU A 163 12.49 10.29 -5.62
C LEU A 163 12.65 11.12 -6.89
N THR A 164 11.55 11.60 -7.49
CA THR A 164 11.57 12.43 -8.69
C THR A 164 12.27 13.76 -8.41
N VAL A 165 11.96 14.41 -7.28
CA VAL A 165 12.63 15.63 -6.84
C VAL A 165 14.12 15.36 -6.58
N LEU A 166 14.45 14.27 -5.88
CA LEU A 166 15.85 13.91 -5.61
C LEU A 166 16.64 13.68 -6.90
N ILE A 167 16.12 12.89 -7.84
CA ILE A 167 16.79 12.57 -9.10
C ILE A 167 16.91 13.83 -9.97
N SER A 168 15.84 14.62 -10.09
CA SER A 168 15.87 15.86 -10.89
C SER A 168 16.84 16.90 -10.32
N SER A 169 16.98 17.00 -8.98
CA SER A 169 17.95 17.89 -8.35
C SER A 169 19.42 17.54 -8.64
N ARG A 170 19.69 16.31 -9.09
CA ARG A 170 21.03 15.85 -9.47
C ARG A 170 21.36 16.09 -10.94
N LEU A 171 20.39 16.51 -11.76
CA LEU A 171 20.61 16.80 -13.17
C LEU A 171 21.29 18.17 -13.33
N THR A 172 22.25 18.25 -14.24
CA THR A 172 22.84 19.53 -14.65
C THR A 172 21.90 20.25 -15.61
N ALA A 173 21.98 21.59 -15.67
CA ALA A 173 21.21 22.38 -16.64
C ALA A 173 21.43 21.90 -18.08
N GLU A 174 22.68 21.55 -18.40
CA GLU A 174 23.07 21.02 -19.71
C GLU A 174 22.42 19.65 -20.00
N SER A 175 22.36 18.74 -19.02
CA SER A 175 21.63 17.47 -19.19
C SER A 175 20.13 17.69 -19.35
N VAL A 176 19.54 18.63 -18.62
CA VAL A 176 18.10 18.97 -18.76
C VAL A 176 17.80 19.49 -20.16
N GLU A 177 18.60 20.43 -20.67
CA GLU A 177 18.45 20.98 -22.02
C GLU A 177 18.53 19.87 -23.08
N ARG A 178 19.53 18.98 -22.97
CA ARG A 178 19.67 17.83 -23.88
C ARG A 178 18.50 16.85 -23.79
N ILE A 179 17.96 16.59 -22.59
CA ILE A 179 16.78 15.75 -22.41
C ILE A 179 15.56 16.39 -23.08
N VAL A 180 15.35 17.69 -22.88
CA VAL A 180 14.24 18.43 -23.50
C VAL A 180 14.37 18.40 -25.02
N ALA A 181 15.57 18.59 -25.57
CA ALA A 181 15.83 18.50 -27.00
C ALA A 181 15.54 17.12 -27.62
N LEU A 182 15.58 16.03 -26.83
CA LEU A 182 15.18 14.71 -27.30
C LEU A 182 13.66 14.57 -27.46
N VAL A 183 12.89 15.32 -26.68
CA VAL A 183 11.42 15.28 -26.62
C VAL A 183 10.79 16.32 -27.53
N ALA A 184 11.39 17.51 -27.61
CA ALA A 184 11.04 18.54 -28.58
C ALA A 184 11.44 18.02 -29.97
N GLY A 185 10.48 17.42 -30.69
CA GLY A 185 10.63 17.20 -32.12
C GLY A 185 10.95 18.55 -32.74
N GLY A 186 12.01 18.63 -33.55
CA GLY A 186 12.65 19.88 -33.97
C GLY A 186 11.68 20.99 -34.30
N THR A 187 11.37 21.83 -33.32
CA THR A 187 10.83 23.17 -33.55
C THR A 187 12.04 24.07 -33.50
N ASP A 188 12.63 24.30 -34.67
CA ASP A 188 13.52 25.42 -34.86
C ASP A 188 12.71 26.69 -34.56
N ASP A 189 12.89 27.25 -33.36
CA ASP A 189 12.76 28.69 -33.16
C ASP A 189 13.91 29.34 -33.95
N GLN A 190 13.73 29.45 -35.27
CA GLN A 190 14.41 30.43 -36.09
C GLN A 190 13.37 31.44 -36.54
N ASP A 191 13.23 32.50 -35.73
CA ASP A 191 12.99 33.83 -36.27
C ASP A 191 14.18 34.15 -37.20
N ASP A 192 14.10 33.77 -38.47
CA ASP A 192 14.84 34.47 -39.51
C ASP A 192 14.01 34.60 -40.78
N ASP A 193 13.99 35.84 -41.25
CA ASP A 193 13.14 36.37 -42.30
C ASP A 193 13.64 35.89 -43.67
N GLY A 194 12.80 35.17 -44.41
CA GLY A 194 12.87 35.13 -45.86
C GLY A 194 13.35 33.84 -46.53
N THR A 195 12.50 33.41 -47.47
CA THR A 195 12.76 32.57 -48.66
C THR A 195 12.58 31.04 -48.56
N ALA A 196 11.53 30.62 -49.28
CA ALA A 196 11.07 29.28 -49.58
C ALA A 196 12.13 28.20 -49.84
N GLY A 197 11.91 27.00 -49.26
CA GLY A 197 12.61 25.79 -49.69
C GLY A 197 12.40 24.53 -48.84
N GLY A 198 11.24 23.87 -48.98
CA GLY A 198 11.12 22.40 -48.97
C GLY A 198 11.43 21.58 -47.71
N GLY A 199 10.36 21.16 -47.00
CA GLY A 199 10.24 19.79 -46.49
C GLY A 199 11.07 19.39 -45.28
N ALA A 200 10.87 20.06 -44.14
CA ALA A 200 11.30 19.56 -42.83
C ALA A 200 10.16 19.64 -41.81
N GLU A 201 8.95 19.26 -42.21
CA GLU A 201 7.81 19.12 -41.30
C GLU A 201 7.61 17.61 -41.04
N ASP A 202 7.50 17.22 -39.76
CA ASP A 202 7.24 15.86 -39.24
C ASP A 202 8.43 14.86 -39.10
N ALA A 203 9.65 15.31 -38.80
CA ALA A 203 10.64 14.39 -38.25
C ALA A 203 10.24 13.99 -36.80
N PRO A 204 9.99 12.71 -36.49
CA PRO A 204 9.59 12.31 -35.15
C PRO A 204 10.70 12.64 -34.14
N PRO A 205 10.35 13.00 -32.89
CA PRO A 205 11.31 13.32 -31.85
C PRO A 205 12.39 12.23 -31.73
N VAL A 206 13.61 12.63 -31.43
CA VAL A 206 14.74 11.69 -31.30
C VAL A 206 14.41 10.60 -30.28
N LEU A 207 13.68 10.93 -29.21
CA LEU A 207 13.20 9.96 -28.22
C LEU A 207 12.25 8.90 -28.81
N ALA A 208 11.40 9.26 -29.76
CA ALA A 208 10.49 8.30 -30.41
C ALA A 208 11.30 7.25 -31.20
N LYS A 209 12.32 7.70 -31.95
CA LYS A 209 13.25 6.81 -32.66
C LYS A 209 14.03 5.90 -31.70
N VAL A 210 14.50 6.43 -30.58
CA VAL A 210 15.23 5.63 -29.56
C VAL A 210 14.36 4.51 -28.96
N LYS A 211 13.03 4.71 -28.87
CA LYS A 211 12.10 3.72 -28.31
C LYS A 211 11.68 2.62 -29.31
N GLU A 212 11.95 2.79 -30.60
CA GLU A 212 11.63 1.79 -31.61
C GLU A 212 12.53 0.57 -31.49
N ALA A 213 11.92 -0.62 -31.54
CA ALA A 213 12.64 -1.88 -31.53
C ALA A 213 13.57 -2.00 -32.76
N PRO A 214 14.74 -2.63 -32.61
CA PRO A 214 15.63 -2.87 -33.74
C PRO A 214 14.95 -3.78 -34.77
N GLY A 215 15.13 -3.45 -36.04
CA GLY A 215 14.66 -4.27 -37.17
C GLY A 215 15.53 -5.52 -37.41
N ASN A 216 15.33 -6.17 -38.56
CA ASN A 216 16.15 -7.31 -38.98
C ASN A 216 17.63 -6.93 -39.08
N VAL A 217 18.51 -7.87 -38.77
CA VAL A 217 19.97 -7.63 -38.78
C VAL A 217 20.43 -7.27 -40.20
N SER A 218 20.81 -6.01 -40.37
CA SER A 218 21.40 -5.44 -41.59
C SER A 218 22.41 -4.35 -41.20
N LEU A 219 23.31 -3.98 -42.11
CA LEU A 219 24.25 -2.87 -41.89
C LEU A 219 23.52 -1.55 -41.59
N GLU A 220 22.44 -1.29 -42.31
CA GLU A 220 21.62 -0.08 -42.18
C GLU A 220 20.93 -0.03 -40.81
N THR A 221 20.40 -1.16 -40.34
CA THR A 221 19.85 -1.30 -38.98
C THR A 221 20.93 -1.11 -37.92
N MET A 222 22.14 -1.68 -38.10
CA MET A 222 23.24 -1.46 -37.16
C MET A 222 23.65 0.00 -37.04
N LEU A 223 23.75 0.73 -38.15
CA LEU A 223 24.08 2.16 -38.14
C LEU A 223 22.99 2.97 -37.43
N THR A 224 21.72 2.66 -37.70
CA THR A 224 20.58 3.31 -37.04
C THR A 224 20.60 3.08 -35.52
N GLU A 225 20.89 1.86 -35.06
CA GLU A 225 21.01 1.55 -33.62
C GLU A 225 22.24 2.21 -32.98
N ILE A 226 23.35 2.36 -33.72
CA ILE A 226 24.52 3.12 -33.27
C ILE A 226 24.14 4.60 -33.08
N ASP A 227 23.41 5.20 -34.02
CA ASP A 227 22.96 6.59 -33.93
C ASP A 227 22.03 6.81 -32.73
N LYS A 228 21.09 5.87 -32.48
CA LYS A 228 20.26 5.87 -31.26
C LYS A 228 21.13 5.84 -30.00
N LEU A 229 22.12 4.95 -29.95
CA LEU A 229 23.01 4.83 -28.80
C LEU A 229 23.88 6.08 -28.58
N LEU A 230 24.38 6.69 -29.66
CA LEU A 230 25.13 7.93 -29.59
C LEU A 230 24.26 9.09 -29.10
N ALA A 231 23.02 9.19 -29.57
CA ALA A 231 22.06 10.18 -29.10
C ALA A 231 21.78 10.04 -27.60
N VAL A 232 21.60 8.82 -27.09
CA VAL A 232 21.41 8.57 -25.65
C VAL A 232 22.67 8.91 -24.83
N ARG A 233 23.86 8.55 -25.34
CA ARG A 233 25.12 8.87 -24.66
C ARG A 233 25.42 10.37 -24.62
N ALA A 234 25.01 11.10 -25.66
CA ALA A 234 25.23 12.54 -25.77
C ALA A 234 24.50 13.33 -24.66
N ILE A 235 23.44 12.78 -24.04
CA ILE A 235 22.74 13.39 -22.90
C ILE A 235 23.71 13.72 -21.75
N GLY A 236 24.74 12.89 -21.56
CA GLY A 236 25.78 13.13 -20.57
C GLY A 236 25.26 13.07 -19.12
N LEU A 237 24.39 12.10 -18.81
CA LEU A 237 23.84 11.96 -17.46
C LEU A 237 24.94 11.72 -16.41
N PRO A 238 24.84 12.33 -15.22
CA PRO A 238 25.77 12.09 -14.11
C PRO A 238 25.82 10.60 -13.72
N ARG A 239 27.01 10.10 -13.41
CA ARG A 239 27.21 8.68 -13.07
C ARG A 239 26.56 8.27 -11.75
N ASP A 240 26.37 9.23 -10.86
CA ASP A 240 25.80 9.10 -9.52
C ASP A 240 24.31 9.48 -9.45
N LEU A 241 23.66 9.73 -10.59
CA LEU A 241 22.26 10.14 -10.68
C LEU A 241 21.33 9.25 -9.81
N PHE A 242 21.58 7.94 -9.80
CA PHE A 242 20.77 6.94 -9.10
C PHE A 242 21.46 6.28 -7.89
N ILE A 243 22.53 6.86 -7.33
CA ILE A 243 23.40 6.18 -6.33
C ILE A 243 22.67 5.65 -5.08
N ASP A 244 21.52 6.24 -4.71
CA ASP A 244 20.70 5.84 -3.54
C ASP A 244 19.32 5.29 -3.94
N VAL A 245 19.08 5.07 -5.23
CA VAL A 245 17.80 4.58 -5.75
C VAL A 245 17.88 3.07 -5.90
N ALA A 246 16.94 2.36 -5.29
CA ALA A 246 16.91 0.90 -5.36
C ALA A 246 16.83 0.44 -6.83
N PRO A 247 17.66 -0.53 -7.28
CA PRO A 247 17.72 -0.93 -8.69
C PRO A 247 16.37 -1.36 -9.28
N LYS A 248 15.53 -2.01 -8.47
CA LYS A 248 14.16 -2.42 -8.85
C LYS A 248 13.27 -1.25 -9.26
N ILE A 249 13.52 -0.05 -8.74
CA ILE A 249 12.78 1.16 -9.07
C ILE A 249 13.20 1.70 -10.44
N VAL A 250 14.49 1.57 -10.76
CA VAL A 250 15.06 2.03 -12.04
C VAL A 250 14.76 1.05 -13.17
N SER A 251 14.74 -0.25 -12.88
CA SER A 251 14.56 -1.30 -13.89
C SER A 251 13.11 -1.48 -14.36
N GLY A 252 12.12 -1.00 -13.59
CA GLY A 252 10.68 -1.20 -13.86
C GLY A 252 10.22 -2.63 -13.60
#